data_AF-A0A846ID71-F1
#
_entry.id   AF-A0A846ID71-F1
#
_cell.length_a   1.000
_cell.length_b   1.000
_cell.length_c   1.000
_cell.angle_alpha   90.00
_cell.angle_beta   90.00
_cell.angle_gamma   90.00
#
_symmetry.space_group_name_H-M   'P 1'
#
loop_
_entity.id
_entity.type
_entity.pdbx_description
1 polymer ?
#
loop_
_entity_poly.entity_id
_entity_poly.type
_entity_poly.pdbx_seq_one_letter_code
_entity_poly.pdbx_strand_id
1 'polypeptide(L)'
;EQEREKSSEPVQTKVTEESQRKAAEEAQRKEAEEAQRKEAEAEASKSQQKEQSNVSEKAPATHGDIISYARQYLGTPYVYGGTSPSGFDCSGFVQYVYKNAAGISLPRTTYDQIGVGSRVSQDQLQPGDLVFPDTGHVGIYIGGGQMIHASKPGDVVKISSVWAFYAGVRIK
;
A
#
# COMPACT_ATOMS: atom_id res chain seq x y z
N GLU A 1 -69.16 31.81 -60.37
CA GLU A 1 -67.70 31.67 -60.51
C GLU A 1 -67.09 31.95 -59.15
N GLN A 2 -66.14 31.11 -58.72
CA GLN A 2 -65.33 31.18 -57.47
C GLN A 2 -66.10 30.93 -56.14
N GLU A 3 -65.59 30.29 -55.10
CA GLU A 3 -64.57 29.24 -54.84
C GLU A 3 -64.67 28.94 -53.32
N ARG A 4 -64.33 27.71 -52.89
CA ARG A 4 -63.76 27.27 -51.57
C ARG A 4 -64.20 27.87 -50.21
N GLU A 5 -64.41 26.97 -49.24
CA GLU A 5 -63.74 26.83 -47.91
C GLU A 5 -64.55 25.82 -47.05
N LYS A 6 -64.12 24.59 -46.73
CA LYS A 6 -63.02 24.08 -45.88
C LYS A 6 -63.01 24.67 -44.46
N SER A 7 -63.33 23.84 -43.45
CA SER A 7 -62.53 23.57 -42.22
C SER A 7 -63.44 22.95 -41.15
N SER A 8 -63.28 21.67 -40.78
CA SER A 8 -62.21 21.02 -39.98
C SER A 8 -62.54 20.99 -38.48
N GLU A 9 -62.70 19.77 -37.99
CA GLU A 9 -62.89 19.32 -36.60
C GLU A 9 -61.80 19.81 -35.62
N PRO A 10 -62.10 19.95 -34.31
CA PRO A 10 -61.08 20.20 -33.31
C PRO A 10 -60.35 18.91 -32.89
N VAL A 11 -59.16 18.70 -33.45
CA VAL A 11 -58.15 17.74 -32.98
C VAL A 11 -57.37 18.38 -31.83
N GLN A 12 -57.89 18.35 -30.61
CA GLN A 12 -57.24 18.97 -29.45
C GLN A 12 -57.44 18.15 -28.17
N THR A 13 -56.99 16.89 -28.16
CA THR A 13 -56.88 16.12 -26.89
C THR A 13 -55.86 14.99 -26.88
N LYS A 14 -55.16 14.68 -27.99
CA LYS A 14 -54.25 13.52 -28.05
C LYS A 14 -52.76 13.79 -27.79
N VAL A 15 -52.32 15.04 -27.73
CA VAL A 15 -50.88 15.36 -27.74
C VAL A 15 -50.24 15.40 -26.33
N THR A 16 -51.02 15.51 -25.25
CA THR A 16 -50.47 15.65 -23.89
C THR A 16 -50.15 14.33 -23.19
N GLU A 17 -50.82 13.21 -23.52
CA GLU A 17 -50.61 11.93 -22.82
C GLU A 17 -49.37 11.17 -23.32
N GLU A 18 -49.05 11.24 -24.61
CA GLU A 18 -47.92 10.52 -25.19
C GLU A 18 -46.57 11.13 -24.76
N SER A 19 -46.52 12.45 -24.63
CA SER A 19 -45.31 13.16 -24.19
C SER A 19 -45.00 12.94 -22.70
N GLN A 20 -46.03 12.69 -21.86
CA GLN A 20 -45.85 12.36 -20.44
C GLN A 20 -45.42 10.90 -20.22
N ARG A 21 -45.90 9.97 -21.05
CA ARG A 21 -45.51 8.55 -20.99
C ARG A 21 -44.05 8.32 -21.43
N LYS A 22 -43.58 9.02 -22.47
CA LYS A 22 -42.18 8.93 -22.91
C LYS A 22 -41.18 9.46 -21.87
N ALA A 23 -41.52 10.54 -21.17
CA ALA A 23 -40.66 11.09 -20.11
C ALA A 23 -40.56 10.17 -18.88
N ALA A 24 -41.65 9.50 -18.51
CA ALA A 24 -41.66 8.53 -17.41
C ALA A 24 -40.86 7.26 -17.74
N GLU A 25 -40.93 6.78 -18.98
CA GLU A 25 -40.17 5.59 -19.42
C GLU A 25 -38.66 5.86 -19.52
N GLU A 26 -38.25 7.07 -19.93
CA GLU A 26 -36.84 7.45 -19.97
C GLU A 26 -36.24 7.63 -18.57
N ALA A 27 -37.01 8.17 -17.62
CA ALA A 27 -36.60 8.28 -16.22
C ALA A 27 -36.43 6.89 -15.58
N GLN A 28 -37.37 5.96 -15.82
CA GLN A 28 -37.27 4.59 -15.32
C GLN A 28 -36.10 3.82 -15.95
N ARG A 29 -35.78 4.07 -17.23
CA ARG A 29 -34.61 3.47 -17.89
C ARG A 29 -33.28 3.96 -17.32
N LYS A 30 -33.17 5.26 -16.99
CA LYS A 30 -31.95 5.82 -16.38
C LYS A 30 -31.74 5.34 -14.93
N GLU A 31 -32.82 5.22 -14.16
CA GLU A 31 -32.77 4.72 -12.78
C GLU A 31 -32.38 3.22 -12.75
N ALA A 32 -32.87 2.44 -13.71
CA ALA A 32 -32.49 1.03 -13.88
C ALA A 32 -31.03 0.86 -14.35
N GLU A 33 -30.51 1.72 -15.22
CA GLU A 33 -29.11 1.67 -15.67
C GLU A 33 -28.13 2.10 -14.55
N GLU A 34 -28.51 3.08 -13.72
CA GLU A 34 -27.71 3.49 -12.56
C GLU A 34 -27.68 2.41 -11.47
N ALA A 35 -28.81 1.72 -11.24
CA ALA A 35 -28.87 0.57 -10.34
C ALA A 35 -27.98 -0.59 -10.83
N GLN A 36 -28.01 -0.89 -12.14
CA GLN A 36 -27.14 -1.91 -12.74
C GLN A 36 -25.65 -1.53 -12.68
N ARG A 37 -25.30 -0.25 -12.82
CA ARG A 37 -23.91 0.22 -12.66
C ARG A 37 -23.42 0.10 -11.21
N LYS A 38 -24.25 0.43 -10.22
CA LYS A 38 -23.91 0.29 -8.80
C LYS A 38 -23.77 -1.17 -8.36
N GLU A 39 -24.59 -2.08 -8.89
CA GLU A 39 -24.44 -3.53 -8.66
C GLU A 39 -23.19 -4.09 -9.33
N ALA A 40 -22.85 -3.64 -10.54
CA ALA A 40 -21.63 -4.05 -11.24
C ALA A 40 -20.34 -3.55 -10.55
N GLU A 41 -20.33 -2.32 -10.01
CA GLU A 41 -19.20 -1.80 -9.22
C GLU A 41 -19.07 -2.51 -7.87
N ALA A 42 -20.19 -2.87 -7.22
CA ALA A 42 -20.18 -3.66 -5.99
C ALA A 42 -19.66 -5.09 -6.22
N GLU A 43 -20.04 -5.75 -7.32
CA GLU A 43 -19.56 -7.08 -7.69
C GLU A 43 -18.09 -7.08 -8.18
N ALA A 44 -17.62 -5.99 -8.82
CA ALA A 44 -16.21 -5.80 -9.16
C ALA A 44 -15.35 -5.60 -7.90
N SER A 45 -15.83 -4.84 -6.92
CA SER A 45 -15.15 -4.64 -5.63
C SER A 45 -15.16 -5.92 -4.76
N LYS A 46 -16.18 -6.77 -4.90
CA LYS A 46 -16.30 -8.06 -4.19
C LYS A 46 -15.44 -9.16 -4.84
N SER A 47 -15.25 -9.09 -6.16
CA SER A 47 -14.36 -10.01 -6.90
C SER A 47 -12.87 -9.72 -6.64
N GLN A 48 -12.49 -8.45 -6.42
CA GLN A 48 -11.13 -8.11 -5.97
C GLN A 48 -10.85 -8.51 -4.51
N GLN A 49 -11.86 -8.47 -3.63
CA GLN A 49 -11.70 -8.93 -2.24
C GLN A 49 -11.63 -10.46 -2.10
N LYS A 50 -12.24 -11.22 -3.01
CA LYS A 50 -12.26 -12.69 -2.95
C LYS A 50 -10.98 -13.35 -3.46
N GLU A 51 -10.18 -12.67 -4.28
CA GLU A 51 -8.83 -13.11 -4.65
C GLU A 51 -7.76 -12.75 -3.60
N GLN A 52 -8.02 -11.76 -2.74
CA GLN A 52 -7.13 -11.40 -1.62
C GLN A 52 -7.44 -12.14 -0.31
N SER A 53 -8.65 -12.70 -0.16
CA SER A 53 -9.05 -13.41 1.07
C SER A 53 -8.72 -14.91 1.09
N ASN A 54 -8.10 -15.45 0.03
CA ASN A 54 -7.67 -16.85 -0.02
C ASN A 54 -6.15 -17.04 -0.08
N VAL A 55 -5.40 -16.00 0.32
CA VAL A 55 -3.98 -16.09 0.69
C VAL A 55 -3.83 -15.68 2.15
N SER A 56 -4.68 -16.23 3.03
CA SER A 56 -4.47 -16.24 4.48
C SER A 56 -3.47 -17.33 4.88
N GLU A 57 -2.39 -17.42 4.11
CA GLU A 57 -1.04 -17.69 4.58
C GLU A 57 -0.20 -16.69 3.78
N LYS A 58 0.09 -15.53 4.37
CA LYS A 58 1.02 -14.55 3.79
C LYS A 58 2.26 -15.36 3.41
N ALA A 59 2.49 -15.56 2.11
CA ALA A 59 3.73 -16.15 1.63
C ALA A 59 4.87 -15.42 2.37
N PRO A 60 5.86 -16.15 2.90
CA PRO A 60 6.91 -15.55 3.70
C PRO A 60 7.46 -14.37 2.91
N ALA A 61 7.44 -13.16 3.51
CA ALA A 61 7.88 -11.98 2.79
C ALA A 61 9.29 -12.24 2.28
N THR A 62 9.48 -12.02 0.99
CA THR A 62 10.79 -12.20 0.42
C THR A 62 11.69 -11.08 0.95
N HIS A 63 12.99 -11.34 0.99
CA HIS A 63 13.96 -10.32 1.40
C HIS A 63 13.87 -9.05 0.52
N GLY A 64 13.41 -9.19 -0.73
CA GLY A 64 13.13 -8.07 -1.63
C GLY A 64 11.97 -7.19 -1.19
N ASP A 65 10.93 -7.76 -0.58
CA ASP A 65 9.77 -7.03 -0.07
C ASP A 65 10.15 -6.14 1.11
N ILE A 66 11.01 -6.65 2.00
CA ILE A 66 11.54 -5.92 3.16
C ILE A 66 12.30 -4.67 2.70
N ILE A 67 13.19 -4.82 1.72
CA ILE A 67 13.99 -3.69 1.21
C ILE A 67 13.11 -2.67 0.49
N SER A 68 12.18 -3.14 -0.34
CA SER A 68 11.27 -2.27 -1.10
C SER A 68 10.38 -1.46 -0.14
N TYR A 69 9.90 -2.08 0.94
CA TYR A 69 9.17 -1.40 1.99
C TYR A 69 10.04 -0.38 2.73
N ALA A 70 11.27 -0.76 3.11
CA ALA A 70 12.21 0.13 3.79
C ALA A 70 12.50 1.41 3.00
N ARG A 71 12.63 1.30 1.65
CA ARG A 71 12.93 2.43 0.76
C ARG A 71 11.86 3.53 0.77
N GLN A 72 10.62 3.22 1.16
CA GLN A 72 9.54 4.22 1.23
C GLN A 72 9.79 5.29 2.30
N TYR A 73 10.67 5.01 3.26
CA TYR A 73 10.97 5.89 4.38
C TYR A 73 12.28 6.66 4.21
N LEU A 74 12.91 6.60 3.03
CA LEU A 74 14.08 7.44 2.75
C LEU A 74 13.73 8.92 2.96
N GLY A 75 14.56 9.63 3.72
CA GLY A 75 14.32 11.02 4.10
C GLY A 75 13.52 11.21 5.39
N THR A 76 12.96 10.15 6.01
CA THR A 76 12.30 10.28 7.31
C THR A 76 13.30 10.74 8.39
N PRO A 77 13.00 11.77 9.19
CA PRO A 77 13.92 12.26 10.22
C PRO A 77 14.30 11.21 11.27
N TYR A 78 15.52 11.28 11.76
CA TYR A 78 15.91 10.55 12.95
C TYR A 78 15.27 11.16 14.19
N VAL A 79 14.62 10.34 15.00
CA VAL A 79 14.09 10.71 16.32
C VAL A 79 14.51 9.64 17.31
N TYR A 80 15.24 10.02 18.36
CA TYR A 80 15.63 9.09 19.43
C TYR A 80 14.38 8.47 20.07
N GLY A 81 14.31 7.15 20.14
CA GLY A 81 13.12 6.47 20.63
C GLY A 81 12.02 6.29 19.57
N GLY A 82 12.17 6.86 18.38
CA GLY A 82 11.16 6.85 17.32
C GLY A 82 10.92 5.48 16.69
N THR A 83 9.65 5.15 16.45
CA THR A 83 9.20 3.85 15.93
C THR A 83 8.10 3.97 14.86
N SER A 84 7.93 5.15 14.28
CA SER A 84 6.85 5.44 13.33
C SER A 84 7.32 6.34 12.18
N PRO A 85 6.55 6.46 11.08
CA PRO A 85 6.92 7.30 9.94
C PRO A 85 7.09 8.80 10.23
N SER A 86 6.65 9.29 11.40
CA SER A 86 6.94 10.65 11.85
C SER A 86 8.39 10.82 12.35
N GLY A 87 9.11 9.73 12.58
CA GLY A 87 10.50 9.74 12.99
C GLY A 87 10.95 8.39 13.56
N PHE A 88 12.16 7.97 13.20
CA PHE A 88 12.72 6.67 13.60
C PHE A 88 14.07 6.82 14.30
N ASP A 89 14.39 5.89 15.21
CA ASP A 89 15.79 5.54 15.47
C ASP A 89 16.18 4.24 14.74
N CYS A 90 17.43 3.81 14.89
CA CYS A 90 17.99 2.69 14.13
C CYS A 90 17.18 1.39 14.33
N SER A 91 16.99 0.96 15.58
CA SER A 91 16.28 -0.27 15.88
C SER A 91 14.77 -0.14 15.75
N GLY A 92 14.21 1.06 15.97
CA GLY A 92 12.80 1.36 15.74
C GLY A 92 12.42 1.34 14.26
N PHE A 93 13.31 1.83 13.38
CA PHE A 93 13.16 1.71 11.93
C PHE A 93 13.12 0.25 11.49
N VAL A 94 14.12 -0.54 11.91
CA VAL A 94 14.21 -1.97 11.56
C VAL A 94 12.99 -2.74 12.07
N GLN A 95 12.61 -2.52 13.33
CA GLN A 95 11.40 -3.13 13.91
C GLN A 95 10.16 -2.80 13.09
N TYR A 96 9.97 -1.53 12.72
CA TYR A 96 8.81 -1.09 11.96
C TYR A 96 8.79 -1.72 10.56
N VAL A 97 9.92 -1.77 9.86
CA VAL A 97 10.00 -2.38 8.52
C VAL A 97 9.66 -3.87 8.58
N TYR A 98 10.28 -4.64 9.47
CA TYR A 98 10.04 -6.09 9.55
C TYR A 98 8.62 -6.41 9.99
N LYS A 99 8.06 -5.62 10.92
CA LYS A 99 6.68 -5.80 11.36
C LYS A 99 5.70 -5.63 10.21
N ASN A 100 5.85 -4.60 9.39
CA ASN A 100 4.88 -4.27 8.36
C ASN A 100 5.13 -4.99 7.02
N ALA A 101 6.39 -5.21 6.63
CA ALA A 101 6.72 -5.93 5.41
C ALA A 101 6.63 -7.44 5.59
N ALA A 102 7.20 -7.96 6.69
CA ALA A 102 7.33 -9.39 6.93
C ALA A 102 6.30 -9.95 7.93
N GLY A 103 5.67 -9.13 8.77
CA GLY A 103 4.85 -9.62 9.88
C GLY A 103 5.69 -10.07 11.07
N ILE A 104 7.00 -9.80 11.06
CA ILE A 104 7.94 -10.29 12.07
C ILE A 104 8.14 -9.23 13.14
N SER A 105 7.85 -9.60 14.39
CA SER A 105 8.03 -8.71 15.53
C SER A 105 9.45 -8.80 16.06
N LEU A 106 10.21 -7.73 15.90
CA LEU A 106 11.55 -7.60 16.47
C LEU A 106 11.50 -6.87 17.83
N PRO A 107 12.40 -7.18 18.77
CA PRO A 107 12.54 -6.44 20.02
C PRO A 107 13.01 -5.00 19.75
N ARG A 108 12.83 -4.13 20.74
CA ARG A 108 12.98 -2.68 20.55
C ARG A 108 14.44 -2.22 20.42
N THR A 109 15.38 -2.93 21.05
CA THR A 109 16.77 -2.48 21.17
C THR A 109 17.69 -3.20 20.19
N THR A 110 18.79 -2.56 19.79
CA THR A 110 19.84 -3.21 18.98
C THR A 110 20.44 -4.43 19.68
N TYR A 111 20.64 -4.33 21.01
CA TYR A 111 21.18 -5.39 21.86
C TYR A 111 20.33 -6.66 21.83
N ASP A 112 19.01 -6.53 21.78
CA ASP A 112 18.14 -7.69 21.68
C ASP A 112 18.04 -8.17 20.22
N GLN A 113 17.98 -7.25 19.26
CA GLN A 113 17.85 -7.57 17.83
C GLN A 113 19.01 -8.40 17.30
N ILE A 114 20.23 -8.19 17.81
CA ILE A 114 21.43 -8.95 17.40
C ILE A 114 21.35 -10.46 17.75
N GLY A 115 20.38 -10.86 18.58
CA GLY A 115 20.16 -12.24 19.03
C GLY A 115 18.92 -12.93 18.44
N VAL A 116 18.08 -12.24 17.67
CA VAL A 116 16.77 -12.78 17.22
C VAL A 116 16.90 -13.83 16.13
N GLY A 117 17.96 -13.76 15.32
CA GLY A 117 18.14 -14.60 14.14
C GLY A 117 19.41 -15.44 14.16
N SER A 118 19.72 -16.03 13.01
CA SER A 118 20.96 -16.77 12.81
C SER A 118 22.11 -15.82 12.50
N ARG A 119 23.29 -16.03 13.10
CA ARG A 119 24.48 -15.24 12.78
C ARG A 119 24.94 -15.53 11.35
N VAL A 120 25.34 -14.47 10.65
CA VAL A 120 25.81 -14.52 9.25
C VAL A 120 27.17 -13.82 9.20
N SER A 121 28.14 -14.42 8.52
CA SER A 121 29.43 -13.78 8.26
C SER A 121 29.31 -12.73 7.15
N GLN A 122 30.25 -11.79 7.10
CA GLN A 122 30.18 -10.67 6.15
C GLN A 122 30.11 -11.13 4.68
N ASP A 123 30.80 -12.19 4.32
CA ASP A 123 30.81 -12.80 2.99
C ASP A 123 29.51 -13.54 2.63
N GLN A 124 28.69 -13.86 3.63
CA GLN A 124 27.41 -14.57 3.47
C GLN A 124 26.19 -13.66 3.57
N LEU A 125 26.40 -12.35 3.75
CA LEU A 125 25.33 -11.36 3.83
C LEU A 125 24.48 -11.38 2.55
N GLN A 126 23.18 -11.48 2.75
CA GLN A 126 22.17 -11.40 1.70
C GLN A 126 21.33 -10.15 1.93
N PRO A 127 20.88 -9.48 0.85
CA PRO A 127 19.93 -8.38 0.98
C PRO A 127 18.77 -8.81 1.89
N GLY A 128 18.37 -7.95 2.84
CA GLY A 128 17.37 -8.25 3.85
C GLY A 128 17.92 -8.89 5.14
N ASP A 129 19.23 -9.11 5.26
CA ASP A 129 19.86 -9.40 6.55
C ASP A 129 19.99 -8.11 7.39
N LEU A 130 19.98 -8.25 8.72
CA LEU A 130 20.37 -7.16 9.62
C LEU A 130 21.89 -7.08 9.71
N VAL A 131 22.39 -5.85 9.68
CA VAL A 131 23.82 -5.55 9.81
C VAL A 131 24.03 -4.59 10.97
N PHE A 132 25.00 -4.94 11.81
CA PHE A 132 25.39 -4.20 13.01
C PHE A 132 26.85 -3.76 12.83
N PRO A 133 27.09 -2.46 12.58
CA PRO A 133 28.46 -1.93 12.51
C PRO A 133 29.16 -1.87 13.87
N ASP A 134 28.38 -1.75 14.94
CA ASP A 134 28.77 -1.78 16.34
C ASP A 134 27.59 -2.32 17.19
N THR A 135 27.68 -2.27 18.52
CA THR A 135 26.61 -2.76 19.41
C THR A 135 25.41 -1.81 19.55
N GLY A 136 25.58 -0.54 19.20
CA GLY A 136 24.58 0.53 19.35
C GLY A 136 23.82 0.88 18.06
N HIS A 137 24.23 0.35 16.90
CA HIS A 137 23.63 0.69 15.61
C HIS A 137 23.22 -0.54 14.80
N VAL A 138 22.13 -0.42 14.05
CA VAL A 138 21.61 -1.47 13.16
C VAL A 138 21.08 -0.87 11.86
N GLY A 139 21.20 -1.63 10.78
CA GLY A 139 20.59 -1.34 9.49
C GLY A 139 20.14 -2.61 8.77
N ILE A 140 19.41 -2.44 7.66
CA ILE A 140 18.99 -3.53 6.78
C ILE A 140 19.95 -3.56 5.59
N TYR A 141 20.64 -4.68 5.41
CA TYR A 141 21.58 -4.86 4.31
C TYR A 141 20.82 -4.89 2.97
N ILE A 142 21.32 -4.19 1.97
CA ILE A 142 20.67 -4.10 0.64
C ILE A 142 21.53 -4.65 -0.50
N GLY A 143 22.66 -5.29 -0.18
CA GLY A 143 23.65 -5.74 -1.14
C GLY A 143 24.73 -4.70 -1.43
N GLY A 144 25.82 -5.13 -2.09
CA GLY A 144 26.90 -4.26 -2.52
C GLY A 144 27.62 -3.51 -1.38
N GLY A 145 27.67 -4.09 -0.17
CA GLY A 145 28.29 -3.43 0.98
C GLY A 145 27.49 -2.24 1.54
N GLN A 146 26.21 -2.12 1.19
CA GLN A 146 25.35 -1.01 1.61
C GLN A 146 24.22 -1.46 2.53
N MET A 147 23.70 -0.51 3.32
CA MET A 147 22.52 -0.70 4.16
C MET A 147 21.60 0.51 4.13
N ILE A 148 20.32 0.27 4.40
CA ILE A 148 19.35 1.31 4.73
C ILE A 148 19.17 1.39 6.24
N HIS A 149 19.26 2.60 6.79
CA HIS A 149 19.23 2.82 8.24
C HIS A 149 18.78 4.23 8.61
N ALA A 150 18.20 4.39 9.81
CA ALA A 150 18.07 5.70 10.45
C ALA A 150 19.41 6.05 11.11
N SER A 151 20.15 7.02 10.57
CA SER A 151 21.58 7.14 10.87
C SER A 151 21.93 7.65 12.26
N LYS A 152 21.50 8.85 12.62
CA LYS A 152 21.84 9.55 13.87
C LYS A 152 20.99 10.80 14.05
N PRO A 153 20.92 11.39 15.26
CA PRO A 153 20.25 12.67 15.46
C PRO A 153 20.72 13.75 14.48
N GLY A 154 19.77 14.52 13.95
CA GLY A 154 20.02 15.57 12.95
C GLY A 154 20.21 15.06 11.52
N ASP A 155 20.02 13.76 11.29
CA ASP A 155 20.07 13.11 9.97
C ASP A 155 18.73 12.43 9.66
N VAL A 156 18.67 11.73 8.54
CA VAL A 156 17.48 11.04 8.04
C VAL A 156 17.75 9.55 7.81
N VAL A 157 16.68 8.79 7.57
CA VAL A 157 16.76 7.45 7.00
C VAL A 157 17.40 7.56 5.61
N LYS A 158 18.50 6.84 5.40
CA LYS A 158 19.28 6.91 4.16
C LYS A 158 19.93 5.57 3.83
N ILE A 159 20.48 5.50 2.62
CA ILE A 159 21.36 4.41 2.21
C ILE A 159 22.80 4.89 2.36
N SER A 160 23.64 4.07 2.98
CA SER A 160 25.09 4.30 3.05
C SER A 160 25.84 2.97 3.04
N SER A 161 27.16 3.05 2.85
CA SER A 161 28.04 1.91 3.07
C SER A 161 27.96 1.42 4.51
N VAL A 162 28.11 0.12 4.69
CA VAL A 162 28.38 -0.51 5.98
C VAL A 162 29.82 -0.14 6.36
N TRP A 163 29.98 0.74 7.36
CA TRP A 163 31.30 1.32 7.70
C TRP A 163 32.18 0.41 8.55
N ALA A 164 31.58 -0.53 9.25
CA ALA A 164 32.24 -1.56 10.06
C ALA A 164 31.34 -2.80 10.09
N PHE A 165 31.91 -3.96 10.44
CA PHE A 165 31.16 -5.20 10.57
C PHE A 165 31.41 -5.81 11.95
N TYR A 166 30.47 -5.58 12.87
CA TYR A 166 30.45 -6.24 14.16
C TYR A 166 29.65 -7.55 14.12
N ALA A 167 28.46 -7.53 13.49
CA ALA A 167 27.66 -8.73 13.27
C ALA A 167 26.70 -8.61 12.07
N GLY A 168 26.38 -9.77 11.49
CA GLY A 168 25.25 -9.96 10.59
C GLY A 168 24.23 -10.93 11.20
N VAL A 169 22.94 -10.67 11.02
CA VAL A 169 21.85 -11.53 11.52
C VAL A 169 20.81 -11.72 10.44
N ARG A 170 20.52 -13.00 10.12
CA ARG A 170 19.43 -13.38 9.23
C ARG A 170 18.20 -13.75 10.04
N ILE A 171 17.10 -13.07 9.75
CA ILE A 171 15.79 -13.35 10.32
C ILE A 171 15.12 -14.43 9.45
N LYS A 172 14.57 -15.48 10.07
CA LYS A 172 13.89 -16.60 9.41
C LYS A 172 12.38 -16.41 9.43
#